data_AF-W9H8N2-F1
#
_entry.id   AF-W9H8N2-F1
#
_cell.length_a   1.000
_cell.length_b   1.000
_cell.length_c   1.000
_cell.angle_alpha   90.00
_cell.angle_beta   90.00
_cell.angle_gamma   90.00
#
_symmetry.space_group_name_H-M   'P 1'
#
loop_
_entity.id
_entity.type
_entity.pdbx_description
1 polymer ?
#
loop_
_entity_poly.entity_id
_entity_poly.type
_entity_poly.pdbx_seq_one_letter_code
_entity_poly.pdbx_strand_id
1 'polypeptide(L)' 'MTDTLKTWKYRIVSRRELMELDGHMLRDIGLSDLEAQTEASKPFWRA' A
#
# COMPACT_ATOMS: atom_id res chain seq x y z
N MET A 1 -0.37 23.59 -3.12
CA MET A 1 0.65 23.23 -2.10
C MET A 1 0.16 22.21 -1.04
N THR A 2 -0.99 21.55 -1.20
CA THR A 2 -1.46 20.48 -0.27
C THR A 2 -1.16 19.06 -0.75
N ASP A 3 -0.46 18.91 -1.88
CA ASP A 3 -0.33 17.63 -2.58
C ASP A 3 0.42 16.59 -1.74
N THR A 4 1.56 16.99 -1.14
CA THR A 4 2.40 16.11 -0.32
C THR A 4 1.66 15.50 0.87
N LEU A 5 0.87 16.29 1.61
CA LEU A 5 0.07 15.77 2.72
C LEU A 5 -1.03 14.82 2.24
N LYS A 6 -1.64 15.09 1.08
CA LYS A 6 -2.62 14.18 0.46
C LYS A 6 -1.96 12.87 0.04
N THR A 7 -0.77 12.92 -0.56
CA THR A 7 0.00 11.72 -0.93
C THR A 7 0.32 10.87 0.28
N TRP A 8 0.75 11.49 1.37
CA TRP A 8 1.08 10.77 2.60
C TRP A 8 -0.16 10.13 3.22
N LYS A 9 -1.29 10.86 3.28
CA LYS A 9 -2.56 10.30 3.73
C LYS A 9 -2.99 9.12 2.86
N TYR A 10 -2.89 9.25 1.54
CA TYR A 10 -3.22 8.18 0.60
C TYR A 10 -2.38 6.93 0.85
N ARG A 11 -1.04 7.07 0.98
CA ARG A 11 -0.14 5.94 1.24
C ARG A 11 -0.42 5.23 2.57
N ILE A 12 -0.78 5.98 3.61
CA ILE A 12 -1.14 5.38 4.91
C ILE A 12 -2.37 4.49 4.74
N VAL A 13 -3.41 4.99 4.07
CA VAL A 13 -4.65 4.25 3.85
C VAL A 13 -4.43 3.06 2.93
N SER A 14 -3.81 3.27 1.77
CA SER A 14 -3.63 2.22 0.76
C SER A 14 -2.77 1.07 1.25
N ARG A 15 -1.71 1.34 2.04
CA ARG A 15 -0.86 0.28 2.62
C ARG A 15 -1.57 -0.54 3.68
N ARG A 16 -2.49 0.08 4.43
CA ARG A 16 -3.34 -0.63 5.37
C ARG A 16 -4.33 -1.52 4.63
N GLU A 17 -5.01 -0.98 3.62
CA GLU A 17 -5.96 -1.74 2.79
C GLU A 17 -5.27 -2.92 2.09
N LEU A 18 -4.04 -2.73 1.61
CA LEU A 18 -3.23 -3.78 0.98
C LEU A 18 -2.99 -4.99 1.92
N MET A 19 -2.89 -4.76 3.23
CA MET A 19 -2.73 -5.80 4.25
C MET A 19 -4.06 -6.47 4.66
N GLU A 20 -5.19 -5.88 4.28
CA GLU A 20 -6.53 -6.45 4.51
C GLU A 20 -6.98 -7.37 3.35
N LEU A 21 -6.27 -7.33 2.21
CA LEU A 21 -6.52 -8.21 1.07
C LEU A 21 -6.06 -9.65 1.35
N ASP A 22 -6.87 -10.62 0.93
CA ASP A 22 -6.43 -12.02 0.90
C ASP A 22 -5.49 -12.30 -0.28
N GLY A 23 -4.76 -13.42 -0.20
CA GLY A 23 -3.78 -13.77 -1.23
C GLY A 23 -4.38 -13.95 -2.64
N HIS A 24 -5.67 -14.31 -2.77
CA HIS A 24 -6.30 -14.42 -4.09
C HIS A 24 -6.59 -13.03 -4.68
N MET A 25 -7.06 -12.09 -3.86
CA MET A 25 -7.26 -10.69 -4.27
C MET A 25 -5.94 -10.03 -4.67
N LEU A 26 -4.86 -10.28 -3.92
CA LEU A 26 -3.52 -9.81 -4.29
C LEU A 26 -3.10 -10.35 -5.66
N ARG A 27 -3.31 -11.65 -5.92
CA ARG A 27 -2.99 -12.25 -7.21
C ARG A 27 -3.85 -11.72 -8.36
N ASP A 28 -5.11 -11.39 -8.10
CA ASP A 28 -6.02 -10.81 -9.10
C ASP A 28 -5.53 -9.43 -9.58
N ILE A 29 -4.95 -8.64 -8.69
CA ILE A 29 -4.30 -7.36 -9.02
C ILE A 29 -2.81 -7.51 -9.41
N GLY A 30 -2.32 -8.75 -9.57
CA GLY A 30 -0.97 -9.04 -10.03
C GLY A 30 0.13 -8.85 -8.98
N LEU A 31 -0.20 -8.86 -7.69
CA LEU A 31 0.76 -8.78 -6.58
C LEU A 31 0.91 -10.12 -5.87
N SER A 32 2.13 -10.42 -5.45
CA SER A 32 2.42 -11.47 -4.48
C SER A 32 2.26 -10.98 -3.04
N ASP A 33 2.06 -11.93 -2.11
CA ASP A 33 2.03 -11.63 -0.67
C ASP A 33 3.31 -10.93 -0.19
N LEU A 34 4.47 -11.27 -0.78
CA LEU A 34 5.75 -10.64 -0.43
C LEU A 34 5.84 -9.19 -0.91
N GLU A 35 5.36 -8.89 -2.11
CA GLU A 35 5.31 -7.53 -2.65
C GLU A 35 4.35 -6.67 -1.83
N ALA A 36 3.18 -7.22 -1.46
CA ALA A 36 2.22 -6.54 -0.59
C ALA A 36 2.81 -6.17 0.77
N GLN A 37 3.47 -7.14 1.43
CA GLN A 37 4.17 -6.90 2.70
C GLN A 37 5.30 -5.88 2.56
N THR A 38 6.07 -5.95 1.47
CA THR A 38 7.15 -5.00 1.20
C THR A 38 6.61 -3.59 1.06
N GLU A 39 5.55 -3.39 0.28
CA GLU A 39 4.91 -2.09 0.11
C GLU A 39 4.31 -1.58 1.43
N ALA A 40 3.63 -2.44 2.19
CA ALA A 40 3.04 -2.09 3.48
C ALA A 40 4.10 -1.69 4.53
N SER A 41 5.30 -2.26 4.46
CA SER A 41 6.40 -1.94 5.36
C SER A 41 7.06 -0.58 5.11
N LYS A 42 6.82 0.04 3.94
CA LYS A 42 7.42 1.32 3.60
C LYS A 42 6.88 2.44 4.50
N PRO A 43 7.73 3.36 4.99
CA PRO A 43 7.25 4.56 5.66
C PRO A 43 6.46 5.45 4.70
N PHE A 44 5.43 6.15 5.19
CA PHE A 44 4.46 6.90 4.36
C PHE A 44 5.09 7.95 3.43
N TRP A 45 6.24 8.49 3.79
CA TRP A 45 6.94 9.51 3.00
C TRP A 45 7.69 8.92 1.80
N ARG A 46 7.95 7.61 1.78
CA ARG A 46 8.68 6.92 0.71
C ARG A 46 7.73 6.30 -0.30
N ALA A 47 8.03 6.50 -1.59
CA ALA A 47 7.42 5.77 -2.71
C ALA A 47 8.03 4.37 -2.82
#